data_AF-A0AAV5WTX6-F1
#
_entry.id   AF-A0AAV5WTX6-F1
#
_cell.length_a   1.000
_cell.length_b   1.000
_cell.length_c   1.000
_cell.angle_alpha   90.00
_cell.angle_beta   90.00
_cell.angle_gamma   90.00
#
_symmetry.space_group_name_H-M   'P 1'
#
loop_
_entity.id
_entity.type
_entity.pdbx_description
1 polymer ?
#
loop_
_entity_poly.entity_id
_entity_poly.type
_entity_poly.pdbx_seq_one_letter_code
_entity_poly.pdbx_strand_id
1 'polypeptide(L)'
;MKHWTSEIVRVDNVSEEVTIVLVEKYVRISDAYASINKALHHAAIHCNRKLVLKTLNSELLEEVKEGEEEQAAAAWDLLQSADGIIVPGGFDNRGVEGMINACKFVRENKIPFLGVCLGMQCASIEFARNVLGIEGANSTEMIKEGLTEQQQVVIDMPEHDSRAVGMGGTMRLGLRTTVFLTENCKLRALYGSDEVSERHRHRYEVNPSLVPELSRNGLHFVGMGEDEENSDRVNEKKRREENDLMEKIEKLCERGGDNAVRMEMVELDERDD
;
A
#
# COMPACT_ATOMS: atom_id res chain seq x y z
N MET A 1 -16.32 -30.14 -14.17
CA MET A 1 -16.42 -30.89 -12.90
C MET A 1 -15.06 -31.29 -12.33
N LYS A 2 -14.15 -31.96 -13.09
CA LYS A 2 -12.85 -32.43 -12.56
C LYS A 2 -12.01 -31.38 -11.82
N HIS A 3 -11.92 -30.16 -12.36
CA HIS A 3 -11.20 -29.04 -11.72
C HIS A 3 -11.79 -28.66 -10.35
N TRP A 4 -13.11 -28.50 -10.25
CA TRP A 4 -13.75 -28.17 -8.98
C TRP A 4 -13.59 -29.28 -7.94
N THR A 5 -13.67 -30.53 -8.37
CA THR A 5 -13.44 -31.68 -7.48
C THR A 5 -12.00 -31.71 -6.96
N SER A 6 -10.99 -31.44 -7.78
CA SER A 6 -9.59 -31.40 -7.33
C SER A 6 -9.31 -30.28 -6.34
N GLU A 7 -9.91 -29.10 -6.54
CA GLU A 7 -9.76 -27.97 -5.62
C GLU A 7 -10.43 -28.23 -4.27
N ILE A 8 -11.61 -28.84 -4.25
CA ILE A 8 -12.27 -29.24 -2.98
C ILE A 8 -11.40 -30.25 -2.22
N VAL A 9 -10.87 -31.26 -2.92
CA VAL A 9 -9.97 -32.25 -2.31
C VAL A 9 -8.70 -31.59 -1.75
N ARG A 10 -8.17 -30.55 -2.41
CA ARG A 10 -7.06 -29.77 -1.86
C ARG A 10 -7.45 -29.05 -0.57
N VAL A 11 -8.55 -28.29 -0.59
CA VAL A 11 -9.03 -27.55 0.59
C VAL A 11 -9.19 -28.47 1.80
N ASP A 12 -9.76 -29.66 1.62
CA ASP A 12 -10.07 -30.58 2.72
C ASP A 12 -8.82 -31.30 3.29
N ASN A 13 -7.72 -31.38 2.53
CA ASN A 13 -6.54 -32.17 2.90
C ASN A 13 -5.33 -31.32 3.36
N VAL A 14 -5.43 -30.00 3.38
CA VAL A 14 -4.31 -29.14 3.80
C VAL A 14 -4.25 -29.00 5.32
N SER A 15 -3.11 -29.35 5.91
CA SER A 15 -2.89 -29.32 7.36
C SER A 15 -1.95 -28.22 7.84
N GLU A 16 -1.02 -27.75 7.01
CA GLU A 16 -0.07 -26.71 7.41
C GLU A 16 -0.76 -25.35 7.41
N GLU A 17 -0.79 -24.71 8.58
CA GLU A 17 -1.46 -23.43 8.79
C GLU A 17 -0.55 -22.26 8.39
N VAL A 18 -1.18 -21.18 7.91
CA VAL A 18 -0.54 -19.87 7.75
C VAL A 18 -1.45 -18.82 8.40
N THR A 19 -0.89 -18.07 9.34
CA THR A 19 -1.61 -17.06 10.11
C THR A 19 -1.40 -15.70 9.50
N ILE A 20 -2.47 -15.12 8.95
CA ILE A 20 -2.47 -13.76 8.40
C ILE A 20 -3.30 -12.88 9.31
N VAL A 21 -2.74 -11.75 9.75
CA VAL A 21 -3.46 -10.74 10.53
C VAL A 21 -3.87 -9.58 9.62
N LEU A 22 -5.17 -9.32 9.58
CA LEU A 22 -5.76 -8.17 8.91
C LEU A 22 -5.99 -7.04 9.93
N VAL A 23 -5.24 -5.95 9.81
CA VAL A 23 -5.36 -4.77 10.68
C VAL A 23 -6.43 -3.85 10.11
N GLU A 24 -7.63 -3.88 10.68
CA GLU A 24 -8.81 -3.25 10.11
C GLU A 24 -9.45 -2.19 11.02
N LYS A 25 -10.14 -1.23 10.38
CA LYS A 25 -10.91 -0.17 11.05
C LYS A 25 -12.40 -0.48 11.24
N TYR A 26 -12.93 -1.48 10.53
CA TYR A 26 -14.37 -1.72 10.40
C TYR A 26 -14.82 -3.05 11.01
N VAL A 27 -14.41 -3.31 12.25
CA VAL A 27 -14.66 -4.57 12.99
C VAL A 27 -16.16 -4.94 13.08
N ARG A 28 -17.04 -3.93 13.03
CA ARG A 28 -18.51 -4.11 13.14
C ARG A 28 -19.20 -4.46 11.81
N ILE A 29 -18.48 -4.43 10.70
CA ILE A 29 -19.01 -4.72 9.36
C ILE A 29 -18.32 -5.99 8.86
N SER A 30 -18.96 -7.13 9.09
CA SER A 30 -18.40 -8.46 8.78
C SER A 30 -18.01 -8.64 7.30
N ASP A 31 -18.59 -7.85 6.40
CA ASP A 31 -18.39 -7.95 4.95
C ASP A 31 -17.45 -6.87 4.38
N ALA A 32 -16.90 -5.97 5.22
CA ALA A 32 -16.10 -4.83 4.77
C ALA A 32 -14.86 -5.24 3.96
N TYR A 33 -14.31 -6.43 4.23
CA TYR A 33 -13.10 -6.95 3.60
C TYR A 33 -13.30 -8.33 2.96
N ALA A 34 -14.53 -8.65 2.54
CA ALA A 34 -14.82 -9.95 1.96
C ALA A 34 -14.01 -10.26 0.70
N SER A 35 -13.70 -9.25 -0.13
CA SER A 35 -12.82 -9.42 -1.29
C SER A 35 -11.41 -9.85 -0.88
N ILE A 36 -10.82 -9.23 0.15
CA ILE A 36 -9.51 -9.57 0.68
C ILE A 36 -9.53 -11.00 1.25
N ASN A 37 -10.54 -11.32 2.06
CA ASN A 37 -10.70 -12.64 2.64
C ASN A 37 -10.75 -13.73 1.54
N LYS A 38 -11.53 -13.52 0.48
CA LYS A 38 -11.61 -14.48 -0.65
C LYS A 38 -10.29 -14.57 -1.44
N ALA A 39 -9.62 -13.44 -1.69
CA ALA A 39 -8.32 -13.45 -2.36
C ALA A 39 -7.26 -14.23 -1.56
N LEU A 40 -7.23 -14.06 -0.24
CA LEU A 40 -6.33 -14.82 0.63
C LEU A 40 -6.63 -16.31 0.63
N HIS A 41 -7.91 -16.71 0.64
CA HIS A 41 -8.26 -18.12 0.50
C HIS A 41 -7.77 -18.70 -0.83
N HIS A 42 -7.91 -17.97 -1.95
CA HIS A 42 -7.38 -18.43 -3.24
C HIS A 42 -5.85 -18.61 -3.20
N ALA A 43 -5.13 -17.66 -2.62
CA ALA A 43 -3.68 -17.73 -2.48
C ALA A 43 -3.25 -18.89 -1.56
N ALA A 44 -3.91 -19.07 -0.42
CA ALA A 44 -3.60 -20.14 0.52
C ALA A 44 -3.83 -21.53 -0.09
N ILE A 45 -4.94 -21.72 -0.83
CA ILE A 45 -5.21 -22.97 -1.57
C ILE A 45 -4.11 -23.24 -2.60
N HIS A 46 -3.71 -22.22 -3.36
CA HIS A 46 -2.62 -22.34 -4.33
C HIS A 46 -1.30 -22.77 -3.68
N CYS A 47 -1.01 -22.23 -2.49
CA CYS A 47 0.19 -22.55 -1.71
C CYS A 47 0.08 -23.86 -0.89
N ASN A 48 -1.04 -24.59 -0.96
CA ASN A 48 -1.34 -25.73 -0.07
C ASN A 48 -1.17 -25.37 1.42
N ARG A 49 -1.78 -24.25 1.82
CA ARG A 49 -1.83 -23.76 3.20
C ARG A 49 -3.26 -23.59 3.69
N LYS A 50 -3.49 -23.90 4.96
CA LYS A 50 -4.75 -23.65 5.64
C LYS A 50 -4.69 -22.24 6.21
N LEU A 51 -5.44 -21.32 5.59
CA LEU A 51 -5.48 -19.93 6.03
C LEU A 51 -6.13 -19.82 7.41
N VAL A 52 -5.40 -19.27 8.37
CA VAL A 52 -5.91 -18.78 9.65
C VAL A 52 -5.94 -17.26 9.58
N LEU A 53 -7.06 -16.72 9.12
CA LEU A 53 -7.26 -15.27 9.05
C LEU A 53 -7.72 -14.74 10.41
N LYS A 54 -6.94 -13.82 10.98
CA LYS A 54 -7.27 -13.11 12.22
C LYS A 54 -7.50 -11.65 11.90
N THR A 55 -8.53 -11.05 12.48
CA THR A 55 -8.77 -9.61 12.36
C THR A 55 -8.32 -8.91 13.64
N LEU A 56 -7.77 -7.72 13.48
CA LEU A 56 -7.29 -6.88 14.56
C LEU A 56 -7.87 -5.47 14.39
N ASN A 57 -8.47 -4.94 15.44
CA ASN A 57 -8.96 -3.56 15.44
C ASN A 57 -7.78 -2.59 15.54
N SER A 58 -7.55 -1.77 14.52
CA SER A 58 -6.41 -0.85 14.52
C SER A 58 -6.46 0.18 15.65
N GLU A 59 -7.64 0.54 16.17
CA GLU A 59 -7.77 1.44 17.33
C GLU A 59 -7.09 0.89 18.60
N LEU A 60 -6.91 -0.43 18.73
CA LEU A 60 -6.21 -1.04 19.87
C LEU A 60 -4.68 -0.88 19.80
N LEU A 61 -4.16 -0.38 18.68
CA LEU A 61 -2.74 -0.10 18.46
C LEU A 61 -2.42 1.40 18.60
N GLU A 62 -3.40 2.21 19.00
CA GLU A 62 -3.23 3.63 19.29
C GLU A 62 -2.80 3.85 20.77
N GLU A 63 -2.97 5.06 21.28
CA GLU A 63 -2.79 5.33 22.70
C GLU A 63 -3.75 4.49 23.53
N VAL A 64 -3.19 3.73 24.48
CA VAL A 64 -3.94 2.82 25.35
C VAL A 64 -4.86 3.64 26.26
N LYS A 65 -6.17 3.42 26.11
CA LYS A 65 -7.19 4.03 26.97
C LYS A 65 -7.29 3.26 28.29
N GLU A 66 -7.65 3.97 29.36
CA GLU A 66 -7.88 3.36 30.67
C GLU A 66 -8.94 2.25 30.57
N GLY A 67 -8.60 1.04 31.03
CA GLY A 67 -9.45 -0.14 30.98
C GLY A 67 -9.35 -0.98 29.70
N GLU A 68 -8.54 -0.56 28.72
CA GLU A 68 -8.28 -1.31 27.48
C GLU A 68 -6.88 -1.97 27.45
N GLU A 69 -6.14 -1.96 28.58
CA GLU A 69 -4.74 -2.37 28.64
C GLU A 69 -4.53 -3.84 28.21
N GLU A 70 -5.40 -4.74 28.69
CA GLU A 70 -5.36 -6.16 28.33
C GLU A 70 -5.65 -6.37 26.83
N GLN A 71 -6.59 -5.59 26.27
CA GLN A 71 -6.96 -5.69 24.86
C GLN A 71 -5.85 -5.16 23.95
N ALA A 72 -5.23 -4.04 24.34
CA ALA A 72 -4.09 -3.49 23.63
C ALA A 72 -2.89 -4.45 23.66
N ALA A 73 -2.56 -5.03 24.81
CA ALA A 73 -1.50 -6.03 24.93
C ALA A 73 -1.77 -7.26 24.03
N ALA A 74 -3.00 -7.78 24.07
CA ALA A 74 -3.40 -8.91 23.23
C ALA A 74 -3.35 -8.57 21.72
N ALA A 75 -3.62 -7.32 21.33
CA ALA A 75 -3.49 -6.87 19.94
C ALA A 75 -2.02 -6.90 19.47
N TRP A 76 -1.09 -6.45 20.31
CA TRP A 76 0.34 -6.53 20.02
C TRP A 76 0.85 -7.97 19.95
N ASP A 77 0.44 -8.83 20.88
CA ASP A 77 0.78 -10.26 20.85
C ASP A 77 0.25 -10.96 19.57
N LEU A 78 -0.93 -10.55 19.10
CA LEU A 78 -1.51 -11.05 17.86
C LEU A 78 -0.69 -10.64 16.64
N LEU A 79 -0.20 -9.40 16.56
CA LEU A 79 0.71 -8.98 15.48
C LEU A 79 2.02 -9.76 15.51
N GLN A 80 2.60 -9.95 16.70
CA GLN A 80 3.87 -10.66 16.87
C GLN A 80 3.80 -12.14 16.45
N SER A 81 2.63 -12.78 16.62
CA SER A 81 2.41 -14.18 16.25
C SER A 81 2.00 -14.39 14.79
N ALA A 82 1.90 -13.33 13.98
CA ALA A 82 1.49 -13.41 12.59
C ALA A 82 2.63 -13.88 11.66
N ASP A 83 2.31 -14.74 10.69
CA ASP A 83 3.22 -15.08 9.59
C ASP A 83 3.23 -13.99 8.50
N GLY A 84 2.21 -13.15 8.48
CA GLY A 84 2.12 -11.98 7.61
C GLY A 84 1.00 -11.04 8.03
N ILE A 85 1.18 -9.74 7.74
CA ILE A 85 0.27 -8.68 8.15
C ILE A 85 -0.24 -7.94 6.92
N ILE A 86 -1.54 -7.64 6.90
CA ILE A 86 -2.17 -6.84 5.86
C ILE A 86 -2.83 -5.62 6.47
N VAL A 87 -2.48 -4.44 5.96
CA VAL A 87 -3.20 -3.20 6.25
C VAL A 87 -4.01 -2.85 5.00
N PRO A 88 -5.35 -2.98 5.04
CA PRO A 88 -6.21 -2.79 3.90
C PRO A 88 -6.49 -1.29 3.65
N GLY A 89 -7.29 -1.02 2.61
CA GLY A 89 -7.83 0.30 2.36
C GLY A 89 -8.83 0.73 3.43
N GLY A 90 -9.01 2.04 3.59
CA GLY A 90 -9.98 2.63 4.49
C GLY A 90 -10.19 4.09 4.14
N PHE A 91 -11.17 4.70 4.80
CA PHE A 91 -11.45 6.13 4.73
C PHE A 91 -11.60 6.66 6.16
N ASP A 92 -11.61 7.98 6.32
CA ASP A 92 -11.66 8.67 7.63
C ASP A 92 -10.38 8.55 8.47
N ASN A 93 -10.32 9.31 9.56
CA ASN A 93 -9.15 9.43 10.43
C ASN A 93 -9.06 8.37 11.54
N ARG A 94 -10.10 7.59 11.77
CA ARG A 94 -10.20 6.69 12.93
C ARG A 94 -9.24 5.50 12.77
N GLY A 95 -8.51 5.08 13.78
CA GLY A 95 -7.68 3.87 13.68
C GLY A 95 -6.50 3.99 12.70
N VAL A 96 -6.24 5.18 12.13
CA VAL A 96 -5.16 5.41 11.16
C VAL A 96 -3.81 5.42 11.87
N GLU A 97 -3.73 6.05 13.05
CA GLU A 97 -2.51 6.05 13.85
C GLU A 97 -2.14 4.63 14.28
N GLY A 98 -3.13 3.80 14.60
CA GLY A 98 -2.91 2.38 14.87
C GLY A 98 -2.39 1.59 13.66
N MET A 99 -2.86 1.91 12.45
CA MET A 99 -2.31 1.33 11.21
C MET A 99 -0.87 1.78 10.94
N ILE A 100 -0.53 3.04 11.21
CA ILE A 100 0.83 3.57 11.12
C ILE A 100 1.73 2.84 12.14
N ASN A 101 1.28 2.66 13.37
CA ASN A 101 2.00 1.91 14.40
C ASN A 101 2.20 0.43 14.01
N ALA A 102 1.21 -0.20 13.37
CA ALA A 102 1.37 -1.54 12.81
C ALA A 102 2.45 -1.60 11.72
N CYS A 103 2.50 -0.61 10.82
CA CYS A 103 3.54 -0.52 9.78
C CYS A 103 4.94 -0.43 10.40
N LYS A 104 5.09 0.34 11.49
CA LYS A 104 6.35 0.48 12.22
C LYS A 104 6.78 -0.86 12.81
N PHE A 105 5.87 -1.52 13.52
CA PHE A 105 6.11 -2.82 14.14
C PHE A 105 6.54 -3.86 13.11
N VAL A 106 5.82 -3.94 11.99
CA VAL A 106 6.14 -4.82 10.87
C VAL A 106 7.56 -4.58 10.34
N ARG A 107 7.91 -3.31 10.07
CA ARG A 107 9.22 -2.93 9.53
C ARG A 107 10.34 -3.31 10.49
N GLU A 108 10.20 -2.96 11.77
CA GLU A 108 11.22 -3.21 12.80
C GLU A 108 11.39 -4.70 13.13
N ASN A 109 10.34 -5.51 12.96
CA ASN A 109 10.37 -6.95 13.23
C ASN A 109 10.52 -7.81 11.96
N LYS A 110 10.71 -7.19 10.78
CA LYS A 110 10.89 -7.86 9.49
C LYS A 110 9.77 -8.88 9.18
N ILE A 111 8.52 -8.52 9.50
CA ILE A 111 7.34 -9.37 9.24
C ILE A 111 6.86 -9.13 7.79
N PRO A 112 6.51 -10.19 7.02
CA PRO A 112 5.92 -10.01 5.69
C PRO A 112 4.67 -9.13 5.71
N PHE A 113 4.58 -8.19 4.77
CA PHE A 113 3.56 -7.15 4.78
C PHE A 113 2.96 -6.84 3.41
N LEU A 114 1.67 -6.54 3.39
CA LEU A 114 0.98 -5.97 2.24
C LEU A 114 0.10 -4.79 2.67
N GLY A 115 0.47 -3.59 2.22
CA GLY A 115 -0.33 -2.38 2.39
C GLY A 115 -1.17 -2.12 1.14
N VAL A 116 -2.50 -2.10 1.27
CA VAL A 116 -3.42 -1.86 0.15
C VAL A 116 -4.02 -0.47 0.28
N CYS A 117 -3.85 0.37 -0.74
CA CYS A 117 -4.42 1.72 -0.78
C CYS A 117 -4.00 2.56 0.46
N LEU A 118 -4.88 2.74 1.44
CA LEU A 118 -4.55 3.41 2.71
C LEU A 118 -3.36 2.73 3.41
N GLY A 119 -3.19 1.41 3.31
CA GLY A 119 -2.03 0.73 3.89
C GLY A 119 -0.69 1.19 3.31
N MET A 120 -0.62 1.50 2.02
CA MET A 120 0.58 2.09 1.40
C MET A 120 0.82 3.52 1.88
N GLN A 121 -0.24 4.30 2.06
CA GLN A 121 -0.16 5.66 2.61
C GLN A 121 0.35 5.63 4.06
N CYS A 122 -0.20 4.75 4.90
CA CYS A 122 0.24 4.56 6.28
C CYS A 122 1.72 4.13 6.35
N ALA A 123 2.15 3.20 5.49
CA ALA A 123 3.55 2.79 5.43
C ALA A 123 4.48 3.95 5.02
N SER A 124 4.07 4.78 4.05
CA SER A 124 4.84 5.95 3.63
C SER A 124 4.95 7.01 4.75
N ILE A 125 3.85 7.24 5.48
CA ILE A 125 3.83 8.16 6.63
C ILE A 125 4.70 7.63 7.76
N GLU A 126 4.60 6.34 8.10
CA GLU A 126 5.44 5.69 9.10
C GLU A 126 6.92 5.85 8.78
N PHE A 127 7.29 5.58 7.53
CA PHE A 127 8.66 5.65 7.07
C PHE A 127 9.22 7.07 7.15
N ALA A 128 8.43 8.06 6.73
CA ALA A 128 8.80 9.47 6.84
C ALA A 128 9.03 9.89 8.31
N ARG A 129 8.17 9.44 9.24
CA ARG A 129 8.30 9.76 10.67
C ARG A 129 9.52 9.11 11.30
N ASN A 130 9.72 7.81 11.07
CA ASN A 130 10.66 7.01 11.85
C ASN A 130 12.02 6.82 11.17
N VAL A 131 12.09 6.82 9.84
CA VAL A 131 13.35 6.66 9.09
C VAL A 131 13.91 8.00 8.65
N LEU A 132 13.07 8.89 8.11
CA LEU A 132 13.52 10.23 7.69
C LEU A 132 13.55 11.26 8.84
N GLY A 133 12.93 10.95 9.98
CA GLY A 133 12.86 11.86 11.13
C GLY A 133 11.95 13.07 10.91
N ILE A 134 11.01 13.00 9.97
CA ILE A 134 10.03 14.08 9.72
C ILE A 134 8.93 13.99 10.78
N GLU A 135 9.19 14.55 11.96
CA GLU A 135 8.23 14.58 13.05
C GLU A 135 6.91 15.23 12.62
N GLY A 136 5.78 14.59 12.96
CA GLY A 136 4.45 15.08 12.60
C GLY A 136 4.06 14.87 11.13
N ALA A 137 4.87 14.17 10.33
CA ALA A 137 4.51 13.76 8.97
C ALA A 137 3.12 13.09 8.93
N ASN A 138 2.24 13.52 8.03
CA ASN A 138 0.89 12.98 7.91
C ASN A 138 0.29 13.22 6.52
N SER A 139 -0.94 12.75 6.33
CA SER A 139 -1.77 13.04 5.16
C SER A 139 -2.58 14.32 5.36
N THR A 140 -2.72 15.08 4.28
CA THR A 140 -3.66 16.21 4.18
C THR A 140 -5.14 15.80 4.27
N GLU A 141 -5.44 14.50 4.09
CA GLU A 141 -6.77 13.94 4.40
C GLU A 141 -7.05 13.97 5.90
N MET A 142 -6.04 13.59 6.70
CA MET A 142 -6.17 13.37 8.14
C MET A 142 -5.98 14.66 8.93
N ILE A 143 -5.02 15.49 8.51
CA ILE A 143 -4.72 16.80 9.12
C ILE A 143 -4.84 17.87 8.04
N LYS A 144 -5.94 18.62 8.07
CA LYS A 144 -6.28 19.62 7.05
C LYS A 144 -5.48 20.92 7.15
N GLU A 145 -5.04 21.27 8.35
CA GLU A 145 -4.34 22.52 8.65
C GLU A 145 -3.19 22.27 9.62
N GLY A 146 -2.11 23.05 9.51
CA GLY A 146 -0.97 23.01 10.45
C GLY A 146 0.19 22.08 10.04
N LEU A 147 0.07 21.31 8.96
CA LEU A 147 1.20 20.58 8.37
C LEU A 147 2.10 21.54 7.58
N THR A 148 3.41 21.51 7.85
CA THR A 148 4.40 22.11 6.94
C THR A 148 4.47 21.32 5.64
N GLU A 149 5.05 21.91 4.59
CA GLU A 149 5.20 21.25 3.29
C GLU A 149 5.96 19.91 3.39
N GLN A 150 7.00 19.86 4.24
CA GLN A 150 7.78 18.64 4.47
C GLN A 150 6.98 17.57 5.24
N GLN A 151 6.01 17.96 6.05
CA GLN A 151 5.16 17.03 6.80
C GLN A 151 4.00 16.47 5.96
N GLN A 152 3.74 17.02 4.77
CA GLN A 152 2.67 16.55 3.87
C GLN A 152 3.15 15.35 3.05
N VAL A 153 3.22 14.17 3.67
CA VAL A 153 3.65 12.92 3.02
C VAL A 153 2.63 12.43 2.01
N VAL A 154 1.35 12.65 2.28
CA VAL A 154 0.24 12.25 1.41
C VAL A 154 -0.65 13.47 1.15
N ILE A 155 -0.86 13.78 -0.13
CA ILE A 155 -1.53 15.00 -0.59
C ILE A 155 -2.73 14.69 -1.47
N ASP A 156 -3.70 15.60 -1.51
CA ASP A 156 -4.83 15.52 -2.44
C ASP A 156 -4.33 15.75 -3.88
N MET A 157 -4.41 14.73 -4.74
CA MET A 157 -3.95 14.78 -6.14
C MET A 157 -5.06 14.25 -7.07
N PRO A 158 -6.18 14.98 -7.19
CA PRO A 158 -7.30 14.54 -7.98
C PRO A 158 -6.95 14.47 -9.48
N GLU A 159 -7.71 13.68 -10.23
CA GLU A 159 -7.63 13.67 -11.69
C GLU A 159 -8.43 14.83 -12.28
N HIS A 160 -7.89 15.46 -13.32
CA HIS A 160 -8.57 16.48 -14.09
C HIS A 160 -8.89 15.94 -15.49
N ASP A 161 -10.14 15.51 -15.71
CA ASP A 161 -10.59 15.11 -17.04
C ASP A 161 -10.97 16.36 -17.85
N SER A 162 -10.11 16.74 -18.80
CA SER A 162 -10.34 17.88 -19.70
C SER A 162 -11.55 17.69 -20.63
N ARG A 163 -12.05 16.46 -20.81
CA ARG A 163 -13.23 16.12 -21.61
C ARG A 163 -14.53 16.14 -20.78
N ALA A 164 -14.43 16.07 -19.45
CA ALA A 164 -15.57 16.19 -18.55
C ALA A 164 -15.95 17.67 -18.38
N VAL A 165 -16.96 18.11 -19.15
CA VAL A 165 -17.49 19.49 -19.07
C VAL A 165 -18.19 19.69 -17.72
N GLY A 166 -17.48 20.26 -16.73
CA GLY A 166 -18.08 20.77 -15.50
C GLY A 166 -17.43 20.31 -14.19
N MET A 167 -16.53 21.17 -13.68
CA MET A 167 -16.26 21.51 -12.27
C MET A 167 -15.67 20.42 -11.34
N GLY A 168 -14.35 20.51 -11.15
CA GLY A 168 -13.62 19.98 -9.97
C GLY A 168 -12.67 18.82 -10.26
N GLY A 169 -11.80 18.53 -9.30
CA GLY A 169 -10.93 17.35 -9.35
C GLY A 169 -11.71 16.07 -9.00
N THR A 170 -11.57 15.03 -9.82
CA THR A 170 -12.24 13.74 -9.64
C THR A 170 -11.36 12.73 -8.89
N MET A 171 -11.99 11.72 -8.28
CA MET A 171 -11.26 10.57 -7.74
C MET A 171 -10.61 9.77 -8.87
N ARG A 172 -9.44 9.18 -8.61
CA ARG A 172 -8.87 8.14 -9.46
C ARG A 172 -9.70 6.88 -9.32
N LEU A 173 -10.43 6.53 -10.38
CA LEU A 173 -11.44 5.49 -10.36
C LEU A 173 -11.39 4.61 -11.61
N GLY A 174 -11.47 3.30 -11.40
CA GLY A 174 -11.59 2.32 -12.49
C GLY A 174 -10.25 1.70 -12.86
N LEU A 175 -10.21 1.09 -14.04
CA LEU A 175 -9.03 0.39 -14.53
C LEU A 175 -7.99 1.42 -14.98
N ARG A 176 -6.78 1.34 -14.41
CA ARG A 176 -5.64 2.18 -14.76
C ARG A 176 -4.43 1.28 -15.00
N THR A 177 -3.53 1.74 -15.87
CA THR A 177 -2.29 1.02 -16.16
C THR A 177 -1.17 1.53 -15.27
N THR A 178 -0.49 0.61 -14.61
CA THR A 178 0.74 0.85 -13.85
C THR A 178 1.91 0.25 -14.63
N VAL A 179 2.98 1.02 -14.81
CA VAL A 179 4.22 0.58 -15.46
C VAL A 179 5.31 0.42 -14.41
N PHE A 180 6.02 -0.71 -14.44
CA PHE A 180 7.16 -0.96 -13.56
C PHE A 180 8.38 -0.14 -13.98
N LEU A 181 9.05 0.46 -13.00
CA LEU A 181 10.19 1.36 -13.20
C LEU A 181 11.54 0.64 -13.19
N THR A 182 11.59 -0.57 -12.61
CA THR A 182 12.80 -1.38 -12.45
C THR A 182 12.51 -2.85 -12.73
N GLU A 183 13.53 -3.57 -13.22
CA GLU A 183 13.47 -5.02 -13.37
C GLU A 183 13.63 -5.75 -12.03
N ASN A 184 14.35 -5.15 -11.09
CA ASN A 184 14.57 -5.66 -9.74
C ASN A 184 13.37 -5.30 -8.83
N CYS A 185 12.25 -5.98 -9.03
CA CYS A 185 11.00 -5.74 -8.31
C CYS A 185 10.26 -7.08 -8.13
N LYS A 186 9.88 -7.39 -6.89
CA LYS A 186 9.17 -8.63 -6.55
C LYS A 186 7.79 -8.66 -7.17
N LEU A 187 7.06 -7.55 -7.14
CA LEU A 187 5.73 -7.42 -7.75
C LEU A 187 5.80 -7.67 -9.26
N ARG A 188 6.77 -7.07 -9.97
CA ARG A 188 6.99 -7.32 -11.41
C ARG A 188 7.21 -8.80 -11.70
N ALA A 189 8.04 -9.47 -10.90
CA ALA A 189 8.29 -10.90 -11.04
C ALA A 189 7.03 -11.75 -10.82
N LEU A 190 6.17 -11.38 -9.85
CA LEU A 190 4.90 -12.06 -9.58
C LEU A 190 3.88 -11.87 -10.71
N TYR A 191 3.80 -10.67 -11.30
CA TYR A 191 2.91 -10.40 -12.43
C TYR A 191 3.42 -10.98 -13.76
N GLY A 192 4.74 -11.09 -13.93
CA GLY A 192 5.36 -11.58 -15.16
C GLY A 192 5.20 -10.62 -16.35
N SER A 193 5.03 -9.32 -16.09
CA SER A 193 4.81 -8.27 -17.10
C SER A 193 5.48 -6.96 -16.68
N ASP A 194 5.85 -6.12 -17.66
CA ASP A 194 6.42 -4.78 -17.42
C ASP A 194 5.34 -3.72 -17.10
N GLU A 195 4.08 -4.05 -17.38
CA GLU A 195 2.92 -3.22 -17.07
C GLU A 195 1.75 -4.09 -16.60
N VAL A 196 0.89 -3.52 -15.76
CA VAL A 196 -0.32 -4.18 -15.22
C VAL A 196 -1.48 -3.21 -15.24
N SER A 197 -2.70 -3.75 -15.35
CA SER A 197 -3.91 -2.93 -15.28
C SER A 197 -4.72 -3.33 -14.06
N GLU A 198 -4.80 -2.43 -13.08
CA GLU A 198 -5.48 -2.65 -11.81
C GLU A 198 -6.59 -1.63 -11.57
N ARG A 199 -7.52 -1.96 -10.66
CA ARG A 199 -8.65 -1.08 -10.34
C ARG A 199 -8.31 -0.19 -9.16
N HIS A 200 -8.40 1.12 -9.39
CA HIS A 200 -8.19 2.14 -8.37
C HIS A 200 -9.51 2.74 -7.91
N ARG A 201 -9.55 3.16 -6.65
CA ARG A 201 -10.63 3.95 -6.04
C ARG A 201 -10.07 4.74 -4.87
N HIS A 202 -9.32 5.79 -5.18
CA HIS A 202 -8.72 6.67 -4.17
C HIS A 202 -8.58 8.09 -4.72
N ARG A 203 -7.99 8.98 -3.94
CA ARG A 203 -7.88 10.41 -4.25
C ARG A 203 -6.54 11.01 -3.82
N TYR A 204 -6.02 10.51 -2.71
CA TYR A 204 -4.78 10.97 -2.12
C TYR A 204 -3.60 10.12 -2.57
N GLU A 205 -2.49 10.79 -2.85
CA GLU A 205 -1.25 10.18 -3.37
C GLU A 205 -0.08 10.54 -2.47
N VAL A 206 0.98 9.73 -2.50
CA VAL A 206 2.24 10.12 -1.85
C VAL A 206 2.80 11.35 -2.56
N ASN A 207 3.20 12.36 -1.77
CA ASN A 207 3.68 13.63 -2.27
C ASN A 207 4.94 13.44 -3.15
N PRO A 208 4.88 13.75 -4.45
CA PRO A 208 6.00 13.54 -5.36
C PRO A 208 7.28 14.26 -4.94
N SER A 209 7.20 15.35 -4.16
CA SER A 209 8.39 16.05 -3.64
C SER A 209 9.19 15.22 -2.64
N LEU A 210 8.54 14.29 -1.92
CA LEU A 210 9.14 13.43 -0.90
C LEU A 210 9.52 12.05 -1.43
N VAL A 211 8.94 11.62 -2.55
CA VAL A 211 9.21 10.30 -3.16
C VAL A 211 10.71 10.04 -3.41
N PRO A 212 11.52 10.99 -3.95
CA PRO A 212 12.95 10.75 -4.11
C PRO A 212 13.66 10.50 -2.78
N GLU A 213 13.30 11.25 -1.73
CA GLU A 213 13.92 11.09 -0.41
C GLU A 213 13.54 9.77 0.25
N LEU A 214 12.27 9.39 0.18
CA LEU A 214 11.78 8.08 0.65
C LEU A 214 12.51 6.93 -0.06
N SER A 215 12.65 7.00 -1.39
CA SER A 215 13.31 5.97 -2.20
C SER A 215 14.79 5.83 -1.87
N ARG A 216 15.53 6.95 -1.73
CA ARG A 216 16.96 6.91 -1.39
C ARG A 216 17.22 6.20 -0.06
N ASN A 217 16.29 6.31 0.87
CA ASN A 217 16.39 5.73 2.21
C ASN A 217 15.82 4.30 2.31
N GLY A 218 15.31 3.72 1.21
CA GLY A 218 14.94 2.31 1.14
C GLY A 218 13.46 2.03 0.89
N LEU A 219 12.58 3.04 0.82
CA LEU A 219 11.19 2.84 0.42
C LEU A 219 11.05 3.07 -1.09
N HIS A 220 11.37 2.05 -1.89
CA HIS A 220 11.48 2.15 -3.34
C HIS A 220 10.11 2.20 -4.02
N PHE A 221 9.87 3.26 -4.78
CA PHE A 221 8.69 3.36 -5.63
C PHE A 221 9.00 2.67 -6.97
N VAL A 222 8.39 1.50 -7.17
CA VAL A 222 8.73 0.56 -8.26
C VAL A 222 7.71 0.55 -9.39
N GLY A 223 6.55 1.18 -9.21
CA GLY A 223 5.50 1.27 -10.23
C GLY A 223 4.84 2.64 -10.26
N MET A 224 4.60 3.14 -11.47
CA MET A 224 3.95 4.43 -11.71
C MET A 224 2.68 4.27 -12.55
N GLY A 225 1.67 5.09 -12.27
CA GLY A 225 0.47 5.16 -13.11
C GLY A 225 0.75 5.87 -14.43
N GLU A 226 0.30 5.28 -15.55
CA GLU A 226 0.15 6.00 -16.80
C GLU A 226 -1.17 6.77 -16.80
N ASP A 227 -1.09 8.09 -16.86
CA ASP A 227 -2.23 8.93 -17.21
C ASP A 227 -2.32 9.07 -18.73
N GLU A 228 -3.52 9.31 -19.30
CA GLU A 228 -3.75 9.31 -20.76
C GLU A 228 -2.77 10.22 -21.53
N GLU A 229 -2.32 11.32 -20.93
CA GLU A 229 -1.35 12.26 -21.52
C GLU A 229 0.12 11.75 -21.53
N ASN A 230 0.43 10.69 -20.77
CA ASN A 230 1.78 10.13 -20.64
C ASN A 230 2.06 8.93 -21.58
N SER A 231 1.02 8.32 -22.15
CA SER A 231 1.11 7.10 -22.97
C SER A 231 1.99 7.25 -24.23
N ASP A 232 1.94 8.41 -24.89
CA ASP A 232 2.71 8.67 -26.11
C ASP A 232 4.22 8.83 -25.85
N ARG A 233 4.64 9.17 -24.63
CA ARG A 233 6.04 9.50 -24.30
C ARG A 233 6.82 8.38 -23.62
N VAL A 234 6.13 7.47 -22.91
CA VAL A 234 6.75 6.27 -22.33
C VAL A 234 7.25 5.34 -23.45
N ASN A 235 6.54 5.28 -24.59
CA ASN A 235 6.93 4.48 -25.74
C ASN A 235 8.18 5.00 -26.49
N GLU A 236 8.45 6.32 -26.50
CA GLU A 236 9.66 6.86 -27.13
C GLU A 236 10.94 6.63 -26.29
N LYS A 237 10.81 6.56 -24.95
CA LYS A 237 11.95 6.36 -24.03
C LYS A 237 12.35 4.91 -23.79
N LYS A 238 11.57 3.92 -24.24
CA LYS A 238 11.94 2.48 -24.20
C LYS A 238 13.24 2.14 -24.96
N ARG A 239 13.89 3.10 -25.64
CA ARG A 239 15.00 2.83 -26.58
C ARG A 239 16.41 3.30 -26.19
N ARG A 240 16.64 3.98 -25.06
CA ARG A 240 18.01 4.40 -24.67
C ARG A 240 18.24 4.43 -23.15
N GLU A 241 19.04 3.48 -22.67
CA GLU A 241 20.06 3.54 -21.59
C GLU A 241 19.78 4.42 -20.35
N GLU A 242 19.55 3.82 -19.17
CA GLU A 242 20.53 3.47 -18.11
C GLU A 242 19.81 3.04 -16.81
N ASN A 243 20.47 2.20 -16.01
CA ASN A 243 19.90 1.24 -15.05
C ASN A 243 19.60 1.76 -13.63
N ASP A 244 19.39 3.07 -13.45
CA ASP A 244 19.17 3.62 -12.11
C ASP A 244 17.69 3.97 -11.87
N LEU A 245 17.05 3.23 -10.95
CA LEU A 245 15.70 3.51 -10.49
C LEU A 245 15.59 4.93 -9.92
N MET A 246 16.63 5.40 -9.22
CA MET A 246 16.61 6.71 -8.58
C MET A 246 16.55 7.85 -9.58
N GLU A 247 17.37 7.78 -10.64
CA GLU A 247 17.37 8.80 -11.69
C GLU A 247 16.00 8.87 -12.41
N LYS A 248 15.33 7.73 -12.61
CA LYS A 248 13.97 7.70 -13.16
C LYS A 248 12.99 8.38 -12.22
N ILE A 249 13.03 8.06 -10.93
CA ILE A 249 12.15 8.65 -9.91
C ILE A 249 12.33 10.17 -9.86
N GLU A 250 13.57 10.66 -9.78
CA GLU A 250 13.86 12.09 -9.74
C GLU A 250 13.29 12.83 -10.96
N LYS A 251 13.57 12.32 -12.17
CA LYS A 251 13.05 12.89 -13.43
C LYS A 251 11.52 12.88 -13.51
N LEU A 252 10.86 11.89 -12.90
CA LEU A 252 9.41 11.79 -12.87
C LEU A 252 8.80 12.80 -11.89
N CYS A 253 9.40 12.96 -10.71
CA CYS A 253 8.94 13.88 -9.67
C CYS A 253 9.17 15.37 -10.02
N GLU A 254 10.16 15.68 -10.87
CA GLU A 254 10.39 17.06 -11.38
C GLU A 254 9.25 17.60 -12.24
N ARG A 255 8.34 16.75 -12.74
CA ARG A 255 7.36 17.11 -13.78
C ARG A 255 6.25 18.06 -13.32
N GLY A 256 5.98 18.14 -12.01
CA GLY A 256 5.17 19.16 -11.32
C GLY A 256 3.72 19.43 -11.82
N GLY A 257 2.86 19.91 -10.93
CA GLY A 257 1.49 20.35 -11.30
C GLY A 257 0.58 19.23 -11.83
N ASP A 258 -0.26 19.51 -12.83
CA ASP A 258 -1.16 18.51 -13.45
C ASP A 258 -0.44 17.35 -14.14
N ASN A 259 0.89 17.46 -14.35
CA ASN A 259 1.75 16.41 -14.90
C ASN A 259 2.47 15.59 -13.82
N ALA A 260 2.14 15.81 -12.54
CA ALA A 260 2.75 15.10 -11.43
C ALA A 260 2.44 13.59 -11.53
N VAL A 261 3.49 12.79 -11.37
CA VAL A 261 3.42 11.34 -11.54
C VAL A 261 2.85 10.69 -10.29
N ARG A 262 1.92 9.75 -10.48
CA ARG A 262 1.32 8.96 -9.40
C ARG A 262 2.12 7.70 -9.21
N MET A 263 2.71 7.53 -8.03
CA MET A 263 3.43 6.32 -7.70
C MET A 263 2.48 5.33 -7.03
N GLU A 264 2.32 4.15 -7.63
CA GLU A 264 1.23 3.23 -7.29
C GLU A 264 1.72 1.93 -6.64
N MET A 265 3.01 1.62 -6.76
CA MET A 265 3.62 0.43 -6.16
C MET A 265 4.91 0.77 -5.46
N VAL A 266 5.06 0.22 -4.25
CA VAL A 266 6.19 0.48 -3.36
C VAL A 266 6.70 -0.84 -2.81
N GLU A 267 8.02 -0.98 -2.76
CA GLU A 267 8.70 -2.08 -2.09
C GLU A 267 9.70 -1.51 -1.07
N LEU A 268 9.70 -2.06 0.13
CA LEU A 268 10.75 -1.79 1.09
C LEU A 268 12.00 -2.58 0.69
N ASP A 269 13.12 -1.90 0.62
CA ASP A 269 14.41 -2.51 0.37
C ASP A 269 14.81 -3.41 1.54
N GLU A 270 15.26 -4.63 1.23
CA GLU A 270 15.70 -5.61 2.23
C GLU A 270 17.17 -5.43 2.60
N ARG A 271 17.81 -4.32 2.21
CA ARG A 271 19.19 -4.00 2.64
C ARG A 271 19.28 -4.14 4.16
N ASP A 272 20.09 -5.10 4.58
CA ASP A 272 20.37 -5.41 5.98
C ASP A 272 20.89 -4.16 6.71
N ASP A 273 20.07 -3.58 7.58
CA ASP A 273 20.53 -2.77 8.72
C ASP A 273 21.32 -3.65 9.72
#